data_AF-A0A101INK2-F1
#
_entry.id   AF-A0A101INK2-F1
#
_cell.length_a   1.000
_cell.length_b   1.000
_cell.length_c   1.000
_cell.angle_alpha   90.00
_cell.angle_beta   90.00
_cell.angle_gamma   90.00
#
_symmetry.space_group_name_H-M   'P 1'
#
loop_
_entity.id
_entity.type
_entity.pdbx_description
1 polymer ?
#
loop_
_entity_poly.entity_id
_entity_poly.type
_entity_poly.pdbx_seq_one_letter_code
_entity_poly.pdbx_strand_id
1 'polypeptide(L)'
;MSKRNLTKEQVEALLKNDHVIKCSNKAITYSKEFKVLAIKQYNEEGLTSKEIFERAGFDLNVIGKDNPKGLLQDWNKKYRDKGIKGLLTETRGKGGKGRPKSKGITDKDKIKFLETKVAYLKAENDFLARLRNRKK
;
A
#
# COMPACT_ATOMS: atom_id res chain seq x y z
N MET A 1 -18.61 -0.25 0.10
CA MET A 1 -17.82 -1.37 -0.46
C MET A 1 -18.74 -2.56 -0.66
N SER A 2 -19.20 -2.79 -1.89
CA SER A 2 -20.04 -3.97 -2.20
C SER A 2 -19.21 -5.24 -1.98
N LYS A 3 -19.66 -6.13 -1.08
CA LYS A 3 -18.98 -7.38 -0.73
C LYS A 3 -19.24 -8.43 -1.82
N ARG A 4 -18.75 -8.19 -3.03
CA ARG A 4 -18.84 -9.17 -4.12
C ARG A 4 -17.74 -10.22 -3.93
N ASN A 5 -18.16 -11.46 -3.76
CA ASN A 5 -17.27 -12.61 -3.78
C ASN A 5 -17.31 -13.22 -5.19
N LEU A 6 -16.15 -13.54 -5.74
CA LEU A 6 -16.01 -14.26 -7.01
C LEU A 6 -16.38 -15.72 -6.80
N THR A 7 -17.08 -16.30 -7.79
CA THR A 7 -17.34 -17.75 -7.84
C THR A 7 -16.06 -18.50 -8.23
N LYS A 8 -16.03 -19.82 -8.01
CA LYS A 8 -14.87 -20.66 -8.37
C LYS A 8 -14.55 -20.56 -9.88
N GLU A 9 -15.58 -20.62 -10.71
CA GLU A 9 -15.46 -20.50 -12.17
C GLU A 9 -14.87 -19.14 -12.59
N GLN A 10 -15.31 -18.05 -11.94
CA GLN A 10 -14.76 -16.71 -12.19
C GLN A 10 -13.29 -16.61 -11.76
N VAL A 11 -12.93 -17.22 -10.64
CA VAL A 11 -11.54 -17.26 -10.17
C VAL A 11 -10.66 -18.02 -11.17
N GLU A 12 -11.12 -19.17 -11.67
CA GLU A 12 -10.40 -19.95 -12.68
C GLU A 12 -10.27 -19.21 -14.01
N ALA A 13 -11.33 -18.54 -14.46
CA ALA A 13 -11.28 -17.72 -15.67
C ALA A 13 -10.26 -16.58 -15.55
N LEU A 14 -10.21 -15.91 -14.39
CA LEU A 14 -9.25 -14.82 -14.13
C LEU A 14 -7.81 -15.34 -14.00
N LEU A 15 -7.59 -16.55 -13.50
CA LEU A 15 -6.26 -17.14 -13.39
C LEU A 15 -5.65 -17.53 -14.74
N LYS A 16 -6.47 -17.68 -15.79
CA LYS A 16 -5.99 -17.94 -17.16
C LYS A 16 -5.37 -16.71 -17.83
N ASN A 17 -5.58 -15.52 -17.26
CA ASN A 17 -5.06 -14.27 -17.81
C ASN A 17 -3.63 -13.99 -17.32
N ASP A 18 -2.70 -13.76 -18.25
CA ASP A 18 -1.28 -13.51 -17.98
C ASP A 18 -1.02 -12.30 -17.06
N HIS A 19 -1.97 -11.36 -16.98
CA HIS A 19 -1.87 -10.18 -16.14
C HIS A 19 -2.28 -10.42 -14.67
N VAL A 20 -2.68 -11.65 -14.31
CA VAL A 20 -3.06 -12.05 -12.95
C VAL A 20 -2.01 -12.98 -12.34
N ILE A 21 -1.44 -12.58 -11.20
CA ILE A 21 -0.51 -13.44 -10.44
C ILE A 21 -1.28 -14.43 -9.58
N LYS A 22 -2.31 -13.94 -8.88
CA LYS A 22 -3.09 -14.76 -7.94
C LYS A 22 -4.49 -14.21 -7.84
N CYS A 23 -5.47 -15.09 -7.90
CA CYS A 23 -6.86 -14.76 -7.65
C CYS A 23 -7.37 -15.55 -6.44
N SER A 24 -8.21 -14.90 -5.64
CA SER A 24 -8.96 -15.49 -4.54
C SER A 24 -10.39 -14.99 -4.63
N ASN A 25 -11.32 -15.65 -3.94
CA ASN A 25 -12.74 -15.27 -3.98
C ASN A 25 -12.99 -13.80 -3.59
N LYS A 26 -12.06 -13.15 -2.89
CA LYS A 26 -12.22 -11.76 -2.39
C LYS A 26 -11.30 -10.74 -3.07
N ALA A 27 -10.24 -11.19 -3.71
CA ALA A 27 -9.19 -10.29 -4.18
C ALA A 27 -8.41 -10.87 -5.35
N ILE A 28 -8.07 -9.99 -6.29
CA ILE A 28 -7.23 -10.25 -7.46
C ILE A 28 -5.89 -9.56 -7.25
N THR A 29 -4.81 -10.30 -7.46
CA THR A 29 -3.43 -9.79 -7.42
C THR A 29 -2.91 -9.67 -8.84
N TYR A 30 -2.84 -8.43 -9.33
CA TYR A 30 -2.36 -8.10 -10.66
C TYR A 30 -0.83 -8.11 -10.75
N SER A 31 -0.32 -8.45 -11.93
CA SER A 31 1.11 -8.45 -12.22
C SER A 31 1.71 -7.05 -12.12
N LYS A 32 3.00 -6.99 -11.76
CA LYS A 32 3.71 -5.70 -11.65
C LYS A 32 3.83 -5.03 -13.03
N GLU A 33 4.09 -5.84 -14.05
CA GLU A 33 4.18 -5.42 -15.45
C GLU A 33 2.87 -4.81 -15.92
N PHE A 34 1.74 -5.47 -15.64
CA PHE A 34 0.42 -4.94 -15.98
C PHE A 34 0.14 -3.59 -15.31
N LYS A 35 0.51 -3.42 -14.04
CA LYS A 35 0.33 -2.13 -13.34
C LYS A 35 1.12 -1.01 -14.02
N VAL A 36 2.34 -1.28 -14.47
CA VAL A 36 3.17 -0.30 -15.17
C VAL A 36 2.56 0.01 -16.54
N LEU A 37 2.17 -1.02 -17.29
CA LEU A 37 1.52 -0.87 -18.59
C LEU A 37 0.21 -0.08 -18.50
N ALA A 38 -0.62 -0.36 -17.51
CA ALA A 38 -1.88 0.35 -17.27
C ALA A 38 -1.65 1.84 -16.98
N ILE A 39 -0.63 2.19 -16.19
CA ILE A 39 -0.29 3.60 -15.91
C ILE A 39 0.29 4.30 -17.13
N LYS A 40 1.09 3.60 -17.93
CA LYS A 40 1.61 4.12 -19.19
C LYS A 40 0.46 4.46 -20.15
N GLN A 41 -0.43 3.50 -20.39
CA GLN A 41 -1.61 3.68 -21.24
C GLN A 41 -2.54 4.79 -20.73
N TYR A 42 -2.71 4.91 -19.41
CA TYR A 42 -3.54 5.97 -18.83
C TYR A 42 -2.94 7.37 -19.00
N ASN A 43 -1.64 7.53 -18.71
CA ASN A 43 -1.00 8.84 -18.68
C ASN A 43 -0.50 9.30 -20.06
N GLU A 44 -0.03 8.38 -20.91
CA GLU A 44 0.53 8.70 -22.23
C GLU A 44 -0.52 8.62 -23.34
N GLU A 45 -1.36 7.58 -23.32
CA GLU A 45 -2.36 7.33 -24.39
C GLU A 45 -3.75 7.90 -24.04
N GLY A 46 -3.98 8.35 -22.80
CA GLY A 46 -5.24 8.93 -22.35
C GLY A 46 -6.40 7.93 -22.27
N LEU A 47 -6.12 6.64 -22.29
CA LEU A 47 -7.13 5.57 -22.27
C LEU A 47 -7.89 5.54 -20.95
N THR A 48 -9.16 5.17 -21.00
CA THR A 48 -9.95 5.00 -19.79
C THR A 48 -9.63 3.70 -19.07
N SER A 49 -9.86 3.65 -17.76
CA SER A 49 -9.62 2.44 -16.96
C SER A 49 -10.39 1.22 -17.44
N LYS A 50 -11.55 1.42 -18.09
CA LYS A 50 -12.35 0.33 -18.65
C LYS A 50 -11.67 -0.27 -19.87
N GLU A 51 -11.27 0.57 -20.82
CA GLU A 51 -10.61 0.15 -22.06
C GLU A 51 -9.29 -0.57 -21.78
N ILE A 52 -8.50 -0.08 -20.82
CA ILE A 52 -7.22 -0.71 -20.43
C ILE A 52 -7.45 -2.15 -19.96
N PHE A 53 -8.48 -2.36 -19.13
CA PHE A 53 -8.79 -3.69 -18.59
C PHE A 53 -9.45 -4.59 -19.65
N GLU A 54 -10.32 -4.06 -20.50
CA GLU A 54 -10.89 -4.81 -21.63
C GLU A 54 -9.82 -5.27 -22.61
N ARG A 55 -8.89 -4.38 -22.99
CA ARG A 55 -7.74 -4.72 -23.87
C ARG A 55 -6.83 -5.77 -23.25
N ALA A 56 -6.71 -5.76 -21.93
CA ALA A 56 -5.98 -6.77 -21.18
C ALA A 56 -6.75 -8.08 -21.00
N GLY A 57 -7.91 -8.25 -21.64
CA GLY A 57 -8.69 -9.49 -21.61
C GLY A 57 -9.47 -9.69 -20.32
N PHE A 58 -9.78 -8.62 -19.58
CA PHE A 58 -10.60 -8.70 -18.37
C PHE A 58 -12.07 -8.43 -18.64
N ASP A 59 -12.94 -9.30 -18.13
CA ASP A 59 -14.39 -9.05 -18.14
C ASP A 59 -14.80 -8.10 -17.01
N LEU A 60 -15.25 -6.89 -17.39
CA LEU A 60 -15.74 -5.86 -16.47
C LEU A 60 -16.97 -6.29 -15.67
N ASN A 61 -17.76 -7.26 -16.15
CA ASN A 61 -18.90 -7.80 -15.42
C ASN A 61 -18.43 -8.70 -14.28
N VAL A 62 -17.37 -9.49 -14.51
CA VAL A 62 -16.76 -10.36 -13.50
C VAL A 62 -16.03 -9.55 -12.43
N ILE A 63 -15.17 -8.62 -12.85
CA ILE A 63 -14.36 -7.83 -11.91
C ILE A 63 -15.18 -6.72 -11.28
N GLY A 64 -16.15 -6.16 -12.00
CA GLY A 64 -17.00 -5.06 -11.57
C GLY A 64 -16.66 -3.73 -12.23
N LYS A 65 -17.70 -3.03 -12.70
CA LYS A 65 -17.60 -1.80 -13.50
C LYS A 65 -16.78 -0.67 -12.86
N ASP A 66 -16.82 -0.53 -11.53
CA ASP A 66 -16.11 0.55 -10.82
C ASP A 66 -14.72 0.15 -10.30
N ASN A 67 -14.41 -1.16 -10.26
CA ASN A 67 -13.15 -1.65 -9.70
C ASN A 67 -11.92 -1.19 -10.49
N PRO A 68 -11.91 -1.24 -11.84
CA PRO A 68 -10.78 -0.73 -12.64
C PRO A 68 -10.45 0.73 -12.36
N LYS A 69 -11.48 1.58 -12.18
CA LYS A 69 -11.30 3.00 -11.90
C LYS A 69 -10.57 3.21 -10.57
N GLY A 70 -11.02 2.55 -9.50
CA GLY A 70 -10.39 2.65 -8.19
C GLY A 70 -8.95 2.11 -8.19
N LEU A 71 -8.72 0.96 -8.82
CA LEU A 71 -7.39 0.37 -8.94
C LEU A 71 -6.41 1.29 -9.67
N LEU A 72 -6.84 1.87 -10.79
CA LEU A 72 -6.00 2.75 -11.59
C LEU A 72 -5.68 4.05 -10.84
N GLN A 73 -6.66 4.62 -10.12
CA GLN A 73 -6.42 5.78 -9.25
C GLN A 73 -5.38 5.49 -8.17
N ASP A 74 -5.47 4.34 -7.50
CA ASP A 74 -4.50 3.93 -6.49
C ASP A 74 -3.10 3.72 -7.06
N TRP A 75 -3.00 3.08 -8.23
CA TRP A 75 -1.71 2.88 -8.90
C TRP A 75 -1.13 4.21 -9.37
N ASN A 76 -1.95 5.10 -9.94
CA ASN A 76 -1.47 6.38 -10.41
C ASN A 76 -1.01 7.26 -9.24
N LYS A 77 -1.70 7.22 -8.09
CA LYS A 77 -1.26 7.89 -6.87
C LYS A 77 0.12 7.39 -6.41
N LYS A 78 0.33 6.08 -6.38
CA LYS A 78 1.65 5.49 -6.04
C LYS A 78 2.74 5.87 -7.04
N TYR A 79 2.39 5.90 -8.32
CA TYR A 79 3.29 6.32 -9.39
C TYR A 79 3.69 7.79 -9.23
N ARG A 80 2.75 8.69 -8.93
CA ARG A 80 3.05 10.11 -8.71
C ARG A 80 3.91 10.37 -7.47
N ASP A 81 3.77 9.56 -6.43
CA ASP A 81 4.54 9.69 -5.18
C ASP A 81 5.97 9.12 -5.29
N LYS A 82 6.13 7.95 -5.91
CA LYS A 82 7.39 7.17 -5.87
C LYS A 82 7.90 6.69 -7.24
N GLY A 83 7.26 7.13 -8.32
CA GLY A 83 7.53 6.67 -9.68
C GLY A 83 7.25 5.17 -9.89
N ILE A 84 7.89 4.61 -10.92
CA ILE A 84 7.80 3.18 -11.26
C ILE A 84 8.20 2.30 -10.06
N LYS A 85 9.21 2.70 -9.28
CA LYS A 85 9.66 1.96 -8.08
C LYS A 85 8.53 1.76 -7.07
N GLY A 86 7.60 2.71 -6.95
CA GLY A 86 6.42 2.61 -6.10
C GLY A 86 5.43 1.51 -6.50
N LEU A 87 5.38 1.15 -7.78
CA LEU A 87 4.53 0.08 -8.31
C LEU A 87 5.19 -1.30 -8.21
N LEU A 88 6.52 -1.35 -8.37
CA LEU A 88 7.29 -2.60 -8.35
C LEU A 88 7.58 -3.11 -6.92
N THR A 89 7.62 -2.20 -5.95
CA THR A 89 8.00 -2.51 -4.57
C THR A 89 6.79 -2.92 -3.74
N GLU A 90 6.79 -4.14 -3.22
CA GLU A 90 5.83 -4.56 -2.19
C GLU A 90 6.27 -4.01 -0.83
N THR A 91 5.45 -3.12 -0.26
CA THR A 91 5.73 -2.45 1.01
C THR A 91 4.98 -3.08 2.19
N ARG A 92 4.05 -4.01 1.94
CA ARG A 92 3.32 -4.70 3.00
C ARG A 92 4.28 -5.41 3.94
N GLY A 93 4.12 -5.15 5.24
CA GLY A 93 4.96 -5.73 6.28
C GLY A 93 6.40 -5.20 6.32
N LYS A 94 6.75 -4.19 5.50
CA LYS A 94 8.09 -3.58 5.49
C LYS A 94 8.05 -2.18 6.10
N GLY A 95 9.10 -1.82 6.85
CA GLY A 95 9.28 -0.49 7.44
C GLY A 95 8.41 -0.17 8.66
N GLY A 96 7.49 -1.05 9.04
CA GLY A 96 6.79 -0.95 10.31
C GLY A 96 7.72 -1.40 11.45
N LYS A 97 7.85 -0.59 12.51
CA LYS A 97 8.52 -1.02 13.76
C LYS A 97 7.80 -2.19 14.46
N GLY A 98 6.64 -2.61 13.94
CA GLY A 98 5.82 -3.68 14.48
C GLY A 98 5.29 -3.37 15.87
N ARG A 99 4.61 -4.34 16.47
CA ARG A 99 4.36 -4.32 17.92
C ARG A 99 5.70 -4.63 18.62
N PRO A 100 6.19 -3.80 19.56
CA PRO A 100 7.41 -4.09 20.30
C PRO A 100 7.33 -5.49 20.92
N LYS A 101 8.36 -6.32 20.71
CA LYS A 101 8.43 -7.65 21.31
C LYS A 101 8.62 -7.49 22.83
N SER A 102 7.73 -8.11 23.62
CA SER A 102 7.82 -8.08 25.08
C SER A 102 8.74 -9.17 25.66
N LYS A 103 9.02 -10.24 24.90
CA LYS A 103 9.89 -11.35 25.32
C LYS A 103 11.30 -11.18 24.75
N GLY A 104 12.32 -11.36 25.60
CA GLY A 104 13.74 -11.38 25.20
C GLY A 104 14.42 -10.00 25.10
N ILE A 105 13.87 -8.96 25.73
CA ILE A 105 14.57 -7.68 25.87
C ILE A 105 15.74 -7.88 26.83
N THR A 106 16.97 -7.61 26.38
CA THR A 106 18.15 -7.65 27.25
C THR A 106 18.18 -6.43 28.18
N ASP A 107 18.84 -6.55 29.33
CA ASP A 107 19.00 -5.42 30.24
C ASP A 107 19.70 -4.23 29.57
N LYS A 108 20.63 -4.51 28.64
CA LYS A 108 21.31 -3.48 27.83
C LYS A 108 20.35 -2.71 26.93
N ASP A 109 19.41 -3.40 26.28
CA ASP A 109 18.39 -2.75 25.45
C ASP A 109 17.43 -1.91 26.30
N LYS A 110 17.11 -2.39 27.51
CA LYS A 110 16.27 -1.68 28.48
C LYS A 110 16.96 -0.42 28.99
N ILE A 111 18.25 -0.48 29.32
CA ILE A 111 19.07 0.67 29.71
C ILE A 111 19.08 1.70 28.59
N LYS A 112 19.41 1.30 27.36
CA LYS A 112 19.46 2.22 26.21
C LYS A 112 18.10 2.90 25.95
N PHE A 113 17.00 2.15 26.10
CA PHE A 113 15.65 2.71 26.00
C PHE A 113 15.37 3.73 27.12
N LEU A 114 15.72 3.41 28.37
CA LEU A 114 15.54 4.31 29.50
C LEU A 114 16.39 5.57 29.37
N GLU A 115 17.65 5.46 28.94
CA GLU A 115 18.52 6.61 28.67
C GLU A 115 17.92 7.53 27.61
N THR A 116 17.45 6.96 26.50
CA THR A 116 16.77 7.73 25.44
C THR A 116 15.52 8.43 25.97
N LYS A 117 14.74 7.74 26.80
CA LYS A 117 13.53 8.29 27.42
C LYS A 117 13.86 9.42 28.39
N VAL A 118 14.90 9.26 29.21
CA VAL A 118 15.38 10.30 30.14
C VAL A 118 15.86 11.53 29.38
N ALA A 119 16.62 11.36 28.29
CA ALA A 119 17.08 12.45 27.46
C ALA A 119 15.92 13.23 26.83
N TYR A 120 14.92 12.53 26.29
CA TYR A 120 13.70 13.14 25.76
C TYR A 120 12.94 13.94 26.83
N LEU A 121 12.71 13.35 28.01
CA LEU A 121 11.99 14.01 29.11
C LEU A 121 12.74 15.24 29.64
N LYS A 122 14.08 15.21 29.68
CA LYS A 122 14.89 16.37 30.02
C LYS A 122 14.71 17.50 29.01
N ALA A 123 14.80 17.19 27.71
CA ALA A 123 14.59 18.17 26.65
C ALA A 123 13.18 18.80 26.70
N GLU A 124 12.15 17.99 26.95
CA GLU A 124 10.77 18.46 27.12
C GLU A 124 10.65 19.39 28.34
N ASN A 125 11.22 19.01 29.49
CA ASN A 125 11.19 19.84 30.69
C ASN A 125 11.93 21.18 30.50
N ASP A 126 13.09 21.17 29.84
CA ASP A 126 13.84 22.38 29.53
C ASP A 126 13.03 23.31 28.60
N PHE A 127 12.35 22.74 27.62
CA PHE A 127 11.44 23.47 26.75
C PHE A 127 10.29 24.10 27.53
N LEU A 128 9.62 23.33 28.40
CA LEU A 128 8.54 23.83 29.26
C LEU A 128 9.00 24.91 30.24
N ALA A 129 10.19 24.78 30.82
CA ALA A 129 10.78 25.78 31.69
C ALA A 129 11.02 27.10 30.94
N ARG A 130 11.56 27.04 29.72
CA ARG A 130 11.73 28.21 28.84
C ARG A 130 10.39 28.88 28.51
N LEU A 131 9.34 28.10 28.24
CA LEU A 131 8.01 28.65 27.97
C LEU A 131 7.41 29.34 29.19
N ARG A 132 7.57 28.77 30.40
CA ARG A 132 7.11 29.38 31.65
C ARG A 132 7.81 30.72 31.91
N ASN A 133 9.12 30.79 31.67
CA ASN A 133 9.90 32.02 31.87
C ASN A 133 9.56 33.13 30.86
N ARG A 134 8.97 32.79 29.71
CA ARG A 134 8.51 33.77 28.69
C ARG A 134 7.11 34.32 28.94
N LYS A 135 6.35 33.72 29.85
CA LYS A 135 4.98 34.14 30.21
C LYS A 135 4.92 35.03 31.47
N LYS A 136 6.07 35.31 32.07
CA LYS A 136 6.26 36.35 33.10
C LYS A 136 6.77 37.61 32.42
#